data_AF-A0A090TBG1-F1
#
_entry.id   AF-A0A090TBG1-F1
#
_cell.length_a   1.000
_cell.length_b   1.000
_cell.length_c   1.000
_cell.angle_alpha   90.00
_cell.angle_beta   90.00
_cell.angle_gamma   90.00
#
_symmetry.space_group_name_H-M   'P 1'
#
loop_
_entity.id
_entity.type
_entity.pdbx_description
1 polymer ?
#
loop_
_entity_poly.entity_id
_entity_poly.type
_entity_poly.pdbx_seq_one_letter_code
_entity_poly.pdbx_strand_id
1 'polypeptide(L)'
;MVIFAIAAAALYALPNLYGEDPAIQITGARGASVDMSTLDTVTKALDEEQLSRKSIALENGSILVRFTDTDTQISARDIISEALGKDSIVALNLAPATPDWLESIGAAPMKLGLDLRGGVHFLMEVDMDAAMEKLVGQQEEGFRSDLREERIRYRSIRQRVKMA
;
A
#
# COMPACT_ATOMS: atom_id res chain seq x y z
N MET A 1 -7.89 -22.85 38.97
CA MET A 1 -8.53 -22.83 37.63
C MET A 1 -8.77 -21.41 37.14
N VAL A 2 -9.53 -20.56 37.86
CA VAL A 2 -9.79 -19.17 37.44
C VAL A 2 -8.52 -18.32 37.27
N ILE A 3 -7.58 -18.39 38.23
CA ILE A 3 -6.29 -17.66 38.13
C ILE A 3 -5.50 -18.08 36.88
N PHE A 4 -5.53 -19.38 36.55
CA PHE A 4 -4.81 -19.91 35.39
C PHE A 4 -5.44 -19.44 34.08
N ALA A 5 -6.79 -19.36 34.03
CA ALA A 5 -7.50 -18.81 32.89
C ALA A 5 -7.22 -17.30 32.70
N ILE A 6 -7.17 -16.53 33.78
CA ILE A 6 -6.83 -15.09 33.72
C ILE A 6 -5.38 -14.89 33.29
N ALA A 7 -4.44 -15.69 33.81
CA ALA A 7 -3.03 -15.62 33.42
C ALA A 7 -2.83 -15.96 31.93
N ALA A 8 -3.51 -16.99 31.42
CA ALA A 8 -3.47 -17.33 30.00
C ALA A 8 -4.09 -16.25 29.11
N ALA A 9 -5.23 -15.68 29.52
CA ALA A 9 -5.87 -14.57 28.80
C ALA A 9 -4.99 -13.30 28.79
N ALA A 10 -4.35 -12.98 29.91
CA ALA A 10 -3.42 -11.85 29.98
C ALA A 10 -2.17 -12.07 29.11
N LEU A 11 -1.62 -13.28 29.09
CA LEU A 11 -0.50 -13.66 28.23
C LEU A 11 -0.83 -13.49 26.73
N TYR A 12 -2.06 -13.86 26.33
CA TYR A 12 -2.49 -13.72 24.94
C TYR A 12 -2.97 -12.30 24.58
N ALA A 13 -3.23 -11.45 25.58
CA ALA A 13 -3.58 -10.04 25.40
C ALA A 13 -2.35 -9.11 25.35
N LEU A 14 -1.22 -9.54 25.93
CA LEU A 14 0.06 -8.84 25.94
C LEU A 14 0.57 -8.36 24.56
N PRO A 15 0.48 -9.13 23.44
CA PRO A 15 0.95 -8.66 22.13
C PRO A 15 0.31 -7.33 21.72
N ASN A 16 -0.96 -7.10 22.06
CA ASN A 16 -1.68 -5.88 21.69
C ASN A 16 -1.18 -4.64 22.45
N LEU A 17 -0.40 -4.81 23.52
CA LEU A 17 0.14 -3.70 24.32
C LEU A 17 1.42 -3.12 23.73
N TYR A 18 2.13 -3.88 22.88
CA TYR A 18 3.41 -3.45 22.32
C TYR A 18 3.26 -2.43 21.17
N GLY A 19 2.07 -2.31 20.58
CA GLY A 19 1.81 -1.35 19.50
C GLY A 19 2.56 -1.66 18.20
N GLU A 20 2.69 -0.65 17.35
CA GLU A 20 3.32 -0.76 16.04
C GLU A 20 4.40 0.32 15.89
N ASP A 21 5.56 -0.07 15.35
CA ASP A 21 6.65 0.85 15.01
C ASP A 21 6.44 1.37 13.57
N PRO A 22 6.60 2.69 13.32
CA PRO A 22 6.66 3.25 11.98
C PRO A 22 7.76 2.56 11.16
N ALA A 23 7.42 1.97 10.01
CA ALA A 23 8.37 1.18 9.23
C ALA A 23 8.31 1.47 7.73
N ILE A 24 9.42 1.36 7.02
CA ILE A 24 9.46 1.41 5.56
C ILE A 24 9.77 0.00 5.06
N GLN A 25 8.96 -0.48 4.14
CA GLN A 25 9.19 -1.74 3.45
C GLN A 25 9.64 -1.47 2.02
N ILE A 26 10.78 -2.05 1.65
CA ILE A 26 11.40 -1.89 0.34
C ILE A 26 11.37 -3.25 -0.35
N THR A 27 10.76 -3.28 -1.53
CA THR A 27 10.67 -4.48 -2.38
C THR A 27 11.15 -4.16 -3.78
N GLY A 28 11.63 -5.15 -4.53
CA GLY A 28 12.02 -4.95 -5.92
C GLY A 28 10.79 -4.72 -6.80
N ALA A 29 10.98 -4.06 -7.94
CA ALA A 29 9.92 -3.85 -8.92
C ALA A 29 9.25 -5.19 -9.28
N ARG A 30 7.91 -5.18 -9.34
CA ARG A 30 7.06 -6.36 -9.62
C ARG A 30 7.19 -7.51 -8.61
N GLY A 31 7.60 -7.22 -7.37
CA GLY A 31 7.71 -8.22 -6.31
C GLY A 31 9.01 -9.04 -6.36
N ALA A 32 10.04 -8.54 -7.05
CA ALA A 32 11.37 -9.13 -7.00
C ALA A 32 11.98 -8.98 -5.60
N SER A 33 12.80 -9.94 -5.20
CA SER A 33 13.55 -9.87 -3.95
C SER A 33 14.63 -8.78 -4.03
N VAL A 34 14.88 -8.15 -2.89
CA VAL A 34 15.91 -7.15 -2.72
C VAL A 34 17.16 -7.80 -2.11
N ASP A 35 18.33 -7.39 -2.58
CA ASP A 35 19.63 -7.94 -2.17
C ASP A 35 20.35 -7.08 -1.12
N MET A 36 21.44 -7.63 -0.59
CA MET A 36 22.30 -6.98 0.41
C MET A 36 22.89 -5.66 -0.08
N SER A 37 23.19 -5.54 -1.38
CA SER A 37 23.68 -4.29 -1.99
C SER A 37 22.69 -3.14 -1.84
N THR A 38 21.40 -3.43 -1.91
CA THR A 38 20.35 -2.43 -1.75
C THR A 38 20.25 -1.99 -0.30
N LEU A 39 20.45 -2.90 0.66
CA LEU A 39 20.48 -2.55 2.08
C LEU A 39 21.66 -1.62 2.41
N ASP A 40 22.81 -1.84 1.79
CA ASP A 40 23.97 -0.96 1.94
C ASP A 40 23.68 0.44 1.38
N THR A 41 23.05 0.52 0.20
CA THR A 41 22.63 1.80 -0.39
C THR A 41 21.63 2.53 0.49
N VAL A 42 20.61 1.83 1.00
CA VAL A 42 19.60 2.40 1.90
C VAL A 42 20.24 2.86 3.20
N THR A 43 21.19 2.09 3.75
CA THR A 43 21.92 2.47 4.96
C THR A 43 22.73 3.74 4.75
N LYS A 44 23.48 3.82 3.65
CA LYS A 44 24.26 5.02 3.33
C LYS A 44 23.37 6.25 3.14
N ALA A 45 22.27 6.12 2.40
CA ALA A 45 21.35 7.23 2.18
C ALA A 45 20.73 7.75 3.49
N LEU A 46 20.42 6.86 4.44
CA LEU A 46 19.91 7.25 5.75
C LEU A 46 21.00 7.89 6.65
N ASP A 47 22.22 7.37 6.59
CA ASP A 47 23.35 7.87 7.37
C ASP A 47 23.83 9.25 6.88
N GLU A 48 23.81 9.50 5.56
CA GLU A 48 24.15 10.79 4.94
C GLU A 48 23.24 11.93 5.44
N GLU A 49 21.95 11.64 5.55
CA GLU A 49 20.92 12.59 6.03
C GLU A 49 20.75 12.56 7.56
N GLN A 50 21.59 11.79 8.28
CA GLN A 50 21.60 11.69 9.75
C GLN A 50 20.24 11.28 10.35
N LEU A 51 19.46 10.47 9.64
CA LEU A 51 18.16 10.00 10.10
C LEU A 51 18.32 8.83 11.08
N SER A 52 17.85 9.03 12.31
CA SER A 52 17.83 7.98 13.32
C SER A 52 16.85 6.86 12.93
N ARG A 53 17.34 5.62 12.93
CA ARG A 53 16.55 4.41 12.67
C ARG A 53 16.68 3.45 13.86
N LYS A 54 15.59 2.76 14.17
CA LYS A 54 15.54 1.77 15.27
C LYS A 54 16.23 0.46 14.86
N SER A 55 15.98 0.00 13.64
CA SER A 55 16.57 -1.22 13.10
C SER A 55 16.42 -1.27 11.58
N ILE A 56 17.33 -1.96 10.91
CA ILE A 56 17.21 -2.34 9.50
C ILE A 56 17.44 -3.85 9.37
N ALA A 57 16.55 -4.54 8.68
CA ALA A 57 16.63 -5.98 8.48
C ALA A 57 16.22 -6.37 7.07
N LEU A 58 16.85 -7.40 6.52
CA LEU A 58 16.44 -8.03 5.26
C LEU A 58 15.68 -9.30 5.61
N GLU A 59 14.37 -9.27 5.41
CA GLU A 59 13.44 -10.33 5.78
C GLU A 59 12.60 -10.73 4.56
N ASN A 60 12.57 -12.03 4.24
CA ASN A 60 11.74 -12.59 3.16
C ASN A 60 11.95 -11.92 1.79
N GLY A 61 13.17 -11.49 1.47
CA GLY A 61 13.48 -10.80 0.21
C GLY A 61 12.99 -9.35 0.16
N SER A 62 12.61 -8.77 1.29
CA SER A 62 12.28 -7.35 1.43
C SER A 62 13.13 -6.71 2.52
N ILE A 63 13.44 -5.42 2.39
CA ILE A 63 14.13 -4.68 3.46
C ILE A 63 13.08 -3.97 4.31
N LEU A 64 13.13 -4.20 5.61
CA LEU A 64 12.30 -3.53 6.60
C LEU A 64 13.18 -2.58 7.42
N VAL A 65 12.88 -1.28 7.34
CA VAL A 65 13.52 -0.24 8.15
C VAL A 65 12.51 0.25 9.19
N ARG A 66 12.80 0.12 10.47
CA ARG A 66 11.94 0.61 11.57
C ARG A 66 12.46 1.93 12.10
N PHE A 67 11.56 2.85 12.40
CA PHE A 67 11.82 4.20 12.89
C PHE A 67 11.18 4.40 14.26
N THR A 68 11.59 5.46 14.96
CA THR A 68 10.98 5.86 16.24
C THR A 68 9.71 6.67 16.03
N ASP A 69 9.65 7.48 14.97
CA ASP A 69 8.61 8.48 14.77
C ASP A 69 8.12 8.52 13.31
N THR A 70 6.84 8.80 13.11
CA THR A 70 6.22 8.86 11.77
C THR A 70 6.81 9.96 10.89
N ASP A 71 7.21 11.10 11.48
CA ASP A 71 7.82 12.19 10.71
C ASP A 71 9.17 11.75 10.11
N THR A 72 9.99 11.06 10.90
CA THR A 72 11.27 10.49 10.43
C THR A 72 11.06 9.44 9.35
N GLN A 73 10.00 8.63 9.46
CA GLN A 73 9.59 7.64 8.46
C GLN A 73 9.19 8.32 7.13
N ILE A 74 8.41 9.41 7.19
CA ILE A 74 7.97 10.12 5.98
C ILE A 74 9.17 10.74 5.26
N SER A 75 10.05 11.43 5.99
CA SER A 75 11.28 11.99 5.40
C SER A 75 12.19 10.91 4.84
N ALA A 76 12.39 9.82 5.58
CA ALA A 76 13.21 8.69 5.13
C ALA A 76 12.67 8.04 3.85
N ARG A 77 11.34 7.95 3.69
CA ARG A 77 10.73 7.40 2.48
C ARG A 77 11.16 8.17 1.24
N ASP A 78 11.13 9.50 1.31
CA ASP A 78 11.44 10.35 0.15
C ASP A 78 12.91 10.21 -0.25
N ILE A 79 13.81 10.23 0.73
CA ILE A 79 15.27 10.03 0.52
C ILE A 79 15.55 8.64 -0.05
N ILE A 80 14.96 7.59 0.53
CA ILE A 80 15.16 6.21 0.06
C ILE A 80 14.58 6.04 -1.36
N SER A 81 13.43 6.65 -1.65
CA SER A 81 12.83 6.59 -2.98
C SER A 81 13.67 7.30 -4.03
N GLU A 82 14.34 8.40 -3.67
CA GLU A 82 15.26 9.10 -4.56
C GLU A 82 16.54 8.28 -4.81
N ALA A 83 17.10 7.68 -3.75
CA ALA A 83 18.32 6.87 -3.83
C ALA A 83 18.14 5.57 -4.63
N LEU A 84 16.97 4.92 -4.53
CA LEU A 84 16.70 3.63 -5.19
C LEU A 84 16.08 3.77 -6.59
N GLY A 85 15.53 4.93 -6.92
CA GLY A 85 14.90 5.18 -8.22
C GLY A 85 13.67 4.31 -8.48
N LYS A 86 13.37 4.05 -9.76
CA LYS A 86 12.13 3.39 -10.22
C LYS A 86 12.14 1.86 -10.13
N ASP A 87 13.28 1.26 -9.82
CA ASP A 87 13.47 -0.20 -9.84
C ASP A 87 13.07 -0.86 -8.51
N SER A 88 12.72 -0.06 -7.50
CA SER A 88 12.25 -0.54 -6.20
C SER A 88 10.96 0.18 -5.78
N ILE A 89 10.12 -0.54 -5.04
CA ILE A 89 8.89 -0.01 -4.45
C ILE A 89 9.19 0.26 -2.98
N VAL A 90 9.12 1.53 -2.59
CA VAL A 90 9.30 2.01 -1.22
C VAL A 90 7.93 2.32 -0.64
N ALA A 91 7.47 1.51 0.30
CA ALA A 91 6.15 1.64 0.90
C ALA A 91 6.24 1.98 2.40
N LEU A 92 5.37 2.89 2.85
CA LEU A 92 5.14 3.11 4.27
C LEU A 92 4.37 1.92 4.84
N ASN A 93 4.82 1.42 5.97
CA ASN A 93 4.25 0.28 6.69
C ASN A 93 4.30 0.54 8.21
N LEU A 94 3.63 -0.30 8.98
CA LEU A 94 3.67 -0.33 10.43
C LEU A 94 4.05 -1.75 10.84
N ALA A 95 5.23 -1.90 11.43
CA ALA A 95 5.74 -3.19 11.86
C ALA A 95 5.29 -3.47 13.31
N PRO A 96 4.79 -4.67 13.63
CA PRO A 96 4.48 -5.02 15.01
C PRO A 96 5.73 -4.89 15.88
N ALA A 97 5.64 -4.17 17.00
CA ALA A 97 6.73 -4.08 17.97
C ALA A 97 6.73 -5.26 18.96
N THR A 98 6.05 -6.37 18.59
CA THR A 98 5.91 -7.55 19.44
C THR A 98 7.25 -8.28 19.53
N PRO A 99 7.72 -8.68 20.72
CA PRO A 99 8.98 -9.42 20.84
C PRO A 99 8.91 -10.82 20.23
N ASP A 100 10.03 -11.29 19.69
CA ASP A 100 10.15 -12.62 19.04
C ASP A 100 9.68 -13.78 19.93
N TRP A 101 9.90 -13.70 21.24
CA TRP A 101 9.46 -14.76 22.17
C TRP A 101 7.92 -14.87 22.25
N LEU A 102 7.20 -13.75 22.10
CA LEU A 102 5.74 -13.69 22.07
C LEU A 102 5.21 -14.22 20.73
N GLU A 103 5.88 -13.89 19.62
CA GLU A 103 5.56 -14.45 18.31
C GLU A 103 5.80 -15.97 18.27
N SER A 104 6.87 -16.46 18.92
CA SER A 104 7.23 -17.89 18.92
C SER A 104 6.19 -18.81 19.55
N ILE A 105 5.38 -18.29 20.47
CA ILE A 105 4.27 -19.02 21.11
C ILE A 105 2.95 -18.87 20.34
N GLY A 106 2.97 -18.26 19.15
CA GLY A 106 1.80 -18.02 18.31
C GLY A 106 0.93 -16.84 18.76
N ALA A 107 1.40 -16.07 19.74
CA ALA A 107 0.69 -14.90 20.25
C ALA A 107 1.03 -13.68 19.36
N ALA A 108 0.40 -13.63 18.20
CA ALA A 108 0.48 -12.49 17.29
C ALA A 108 -0.54 -11.39 17.68
N PRO A 109 -0.18 -10.11 17.53
CA PRO A 109 -1.12 -9.03 17.76
C PRO A 109 -2.28 -9.08 16.75
N MET A 110 -3.44 -8.60 17.17
CA MET A 110 -4.60 -8.54 16.30
C MET A 110 -4.38 -7.52 15.18
N LYS A 111 -4.85 -7.85 13.96
CA LYS A 111 -4.87 -6.89 12.86
C LYS A 111 -5.89 -5.79 13.18
N LEU A 112 -5.39 -4.60 13.46
CA LEU A 112 -6.22 -3.43 13.73
C LEU A 112 -6.80 -2.88 12.43
N GLY A 113 -8.07 -2.48 12.47
CA GLY A 113 -8.74 -1.82 11.34
C GLY A 113 -8.19 -0.42 11.08
N LEU A 114 -8.57 0.17 9.94
CA LEU A 114 -8.14 1.51 9.51
C LEU A 114 -8.40 2.60 10.57
N ASP A 115 -9.50 2.47 11.31
CA ASP A 115 -9.90 3.40 12.37
C ASP A 115 -8.92 3.41 13.56
N LEU A 116 -8.37 2.24 13.88
CA LEU A 116 -7.42 2.07 14.99
C LEU A 116 -5.96 2.28 14.56
N ARG A 117 -5.65 2.07 13.28
CA ARG A 117 -4.32 2.33 12.69
C ARG A 117 -4.15 3.73 12.09
N GLY A 118 -5.23 4.50 12.00
CA GLY A 118 -5.21 5.88 11.52
C GLY A 118 -4.79 6.02 10.05
N GLY A 119 -5.55 5.43 9.12
CA GLY A 119 -5.34 5.65 7.69
C GLY A 119 -6.45 6.43 7.00
N VAL A 120 -6.26 6.74 5.71
CA VAL A 120 -7.21 7.55 4.93
C VAL A 120 -8.32 6.69 4.33
N HIS A 121 -9.58 7.07 4.56
CA HIS A 121 -10.72 6.49 3.88
C HIS A 121 -10.82 7.11 2.48
N PHE A 122 -10.44 6.35 1.45
CA PHE A 122 -10.53 6.79 0.06
C PHE A 122 -11.83 6.29 -0.57
N LEU A 123 -12.71 7.22 -0.91
CA LEU A 123 -13.91 6.94 -1.69
C LEU A 123 -13.67 7.34 -3.15
N MET A 124 -13.74 6.36 -4.05
CA MET A 124 -13.75 6.61 -5.50
C MET A 124 -15.18 6.48 -6.00
N GLU A 125 -15.70 7.56 -6.54
CA GLU A 125 -16.99 7.57 -7.22
C GLU A 125 -16.78 7.61 -8.72
N VAL A 126 -17.59 6.85 -9.44
CA VAL A 126 -17.61 6.90 -10.90
C VAL A 126 -18.62 7.97 -11.31
N ASP A 127 -18.18 8.93 -12.12
CA ASP A 127 -19.08 9.87 -12.78
C ASP A 127 -19.88 9.12 -13.86
N MET A 128 -21.11 8.76 -13.51
CA MET A 128 -22.01 8.01 -14.38
C MET A 128 -22.49 8.83 -15.58
N ASP A 129 -22.57 10.15 -15.47
CA ASP A 129 -22.98 11.01 -16.57
C ASP A 129 -21.89 11.03 -17.64
N ALA A 130 -20.63 11.24 -17.23
CA ALA A 130 -19.48 11.17 -18.12
C ALA A 130 -19.31 9.75 -18.73
N ALA A 131 -19.53 8.70 -17.93
CA ALA A 131 -19.47 7.32 -18.41
C ALA A 131 -20.55 7.04 -19.47
N MET A 132 -21.78 7.53 -19.25
CA MET A 132 -22.89 7.38 -20.19
C MET A 132 -22.67 8.18 -21.48
N GLU A 133 -22.18 9.41 -21.39
CA GLU A 133 -21.85 10.22 -22.56
C GLU A 133 -20.79 9.51 -23.42
N LYS A 134 -19.72 9.01 -22.78
CA LYS A 134 -18.68 8.26 -23.46
C LYS A 134 -19.19 6.97 -24.08
N LEU A 135 -20.06 6.24 -23.39
CA LEU A 135 -20.65 4.99 -23.89
C LEU A 135 -21.53 5.24 -25.12
N VAL A 136 -22.33 6.31 -25.11
CA VAL A 136 -23.16 6.63 -26.29
C VAL A 136 -22.31 7.15 -27.44
N GLY A 137 -21.26 7.93 -27.18
CA GLY A 137 -20.29 8.34 -28.21
C GLY A 137 -19.61 7.13 -28.87
N GLN A 138 -19.17 6.15 -28.08
CA GLN A 138 -18.61 4.90 -28.58
C GLN A 138 -19.61 4.10 -29.43
N GLN A 139 -20.88 4.05 -29.02
CA GLN A 139 -21.92 3.40 -29.83
C GLN A 139 -22.15 4.11 -31.16
N GLU A 140 -22.14 5.45 -31.18
CA GLU A 140 -22.26 6.20 -32.42
C GLU A 140 -21.12 5.90 -33.38
N GLU A 141 -19.88 5.88 -32.89
CA GLU A 141 -18.69 5.51 -33.69
C GLU A 141 -18.76 4.05 -34.19
N GLY A 142 -19.21 3.12 -33.35
CA GLY A 142 -19.47 1.74 -33.74
C GLY A 142 -20.48 1.64 -34.89
N PHE A 143 -21.64 2.28 -34.73
CA PHE A 143 -22.66 2.32 -35.78
C PHE A 143 -22.16 2.93 -37.09
N ARG A 144 -21.35 4.00 -37.03
CA ARG A 144 -20.75 4.59 -38.25
C ARG A 144 -19.82 3.58 -38.94
N SER A 145 -19.05 2.83 -38.15
CA SER A 145 -18.11 1.83 -38.65
C SER A 145 -18.85 0.67 -39.32
N ASP A 146 -19.87 0.12 -38.66
CA ASP A 146 -20.69 -0.98 -39.18
C ASP A 146 -21.40 -0.60 -40.49
N LEU A 147 -22.01 0.59 -40.54
CA LEU A 147 -22.68 1.08 -41.76
C LEU A 147 -21.70 1.29 -42.91
N ARG A 148 -20.45 1.68 -42.61
CA ARG A 148 -19.40 1.84 -43.61
C ARG A 148 -18.92 0.49 -44.14
N GLU A 149 -18.78 -0.50 -43.27
CA GLU A 149 -18.40 -1.87 -43.64
C GLU A 149 -19.46 -2.52 -44.55
N GLU A 150 -20.74 -2.37 -44.20
CA GLU A 150 -21.88 -2.86 -44.98
C GLU A 150 -22.21 -1.98 -46.22
N ARG A 151 -21.40 -0.93 -46.50
CA ARG A 151 -21.59 0.03 -47.61
C ARG A 151 -22.98 0.70 -47.63
N ILE A 152 -23.62 0.83 -46.48
CA ILE A 152 -24.91 1.49 -46.31
C ILE A 152 -24.67 3.01 -46.24
N ARG A 153 -25.24 3.75 -47.20
CA ARG A 153 -25.12 5.22 -47.20
C ARG A 153 -25.97 5.82 -46.08
N TYR A 154 -25.36 6.61 -45.21
CA TYR A 154 -26.05 7.40 -44.19
C TYR A 154 -25.76 8.89 -44.34
N ARG A 155 -26.69 9.74 -43.90
CA ARG A 155 -26.53 11.22 -43.93
C ARG A 155 -25.96 11.77 -42.63
N SER A 156 -26.47 11.32 -41.49
CA SER A 156 -25.95 11.63 -40.17
C SER A 156 -26.47 10.62 -39.15
N ILE A 157 -25.67 10.36 -38.13
CA ILE A 157 -26.11 9.68 -36.90
C ILE A 157 -26.26 10.78 -35.86
N ARG A 158 -27.38 10.76 -35.11
CA ARG A 158 -27.66 11.77 -34.09
C ARG A 158 -28.13 11.08 -32.82
N GLN A 159 -27.48 11.40 -31.73
CA GLN A 159 -27.96 11.06 -30.39
C GLN A 159 -29.19 11.91 -30.06
N ARG A 160 -30.28 11.26 -29.63
CA ARG A 160 -31.47 11.93 -29.14
C ARG A 160 -31.58 11.69 -27.63
N VAL A 161 -30.87 12.51 -26.86
CA VAL A 161 -30.99 12.47 -25.40
C VAL A 161 -32.35 13.07 -25.03
N LYS A 162 -33.26 12.25 -24.47
CA LYS A 162 -34.42 12.77 -23.74
C LYS A 162 -33.95 12.97 -22.30
N MET A 163 -33.72 14.23 -21.91
CA MET A 163 -33.62 14.59 -20.51
C MET A 163 -35.04 14.67 -19.93
N ALA A 164 -35.29 13.94 -18.85
CA ALA A 164 -36.49 13.98 -18.04
C ALA A 164 -36.10 14.36 -16.61
#